data_AF-A0A925IA14-F1
#
_entry.id   AF-A0A925IA14-F1
#
_cell.length_a   1.000
_cell.length_b   1.000
_cell.length_c   1.000
_cell.angle_alpha   90.00
_cell.angle_beta   90.00
_cell.angle_gamma   90.00
#
_symmetry.space_group_name_H-M   'P 1'
#
loop_
_entity.id
_entity.type
_entity.pdbx_description
1 polymer ?
#
loop_
_entity_poly.entity_id
_entity_poly.type
_entity_poly.pdbx_seq_one_letter_code
_entity_poly.pdbx_strand_id
1 'polypeptide(L)'
;LITSEFYFFPKNTDGTGGASTINCRVWDDNGAGGIPSTAFTPSVSLAISALDITGTGNIVTFSPPINPASGGFYVGFDGLVYNGTTGTFDTVAILTNADGESAPVTAWEQWSDNSWHSFNDGTSATWQLDLSLCIAVVMCSPTTDVPYIINPTNEVIVYPNPANNILYVNTNSKKEGTITIKLLNVMGQLVSTKTIANSTGGTFDIDLSNVSAGVYFVNVSTPEKTVTKRFVVDK
;
A
#
# COMPACT_ATOMS: atom_id res chain seq x y z
N LEU A 1 -10.27 -9.57 4.28
CA LEU A 1 -8.96 -9.58 4.96
C LEU A 1 -8.16 -8.39 4.46
N ILE A 2 -8.06 -7.31 5.25
CA ILE A 2 -7.07 -6.28 4.91
C ILE A 2 -5.73 -6.93 5.21
N THR A 3 -5.00 -7.34 4.18
CA THR A 3 -3.58 -7.66 4.32
C THR A 3 -2.84 -6.36 4.43
N SER A 4 -2.94 -5.84 5.63
CA SER A 4 -1.88 -5.19 6.38
C SER A 4 -1.37 -3.85 5.90
N GLU A 5 -1.53 -3.39 4.66
CA GLU A 5 -0.77 -2.22 4.20
C GLU A 5 -1.62 -1.00 3.84
N PHE A 6 -1.27 0.16 4.38
CA PHE A 6 -1.74 1.44 3.85
C PHE A 6 -0.58 2.36 3.48
N TYR A 7 -0.80 3.14 2.43
CA TYR A 7 0.15 4.06 1.83
C TYR A 7 -0.31 5.48 2.06
N PHE A 8 0.58 6.36 2.52
CA PHE A 8 0.28 7.79 2.61
C PHE A 8 1.49 8.64 2.26
N PHE A 9 1.20 9.86 1.80
CA PHE A 9 2.20 10.84 1.42
C PHE A 9 2.11 12.03 2.38
N PRO A 10 2.99 12.08 3.39
CA PRO A 10 3.01 13.19 4.31
C PRO A 10 4.00 14.28 3.87
N LYS A 11 3.76 15.52 4.29
CA LYS A 11 4.83 16.47 4.60
C LYS A 11 4.96 16.52 6.11
N ASN A 12 6.19 16.56 6.62
CA ASN A 12 6.43 16.74 8.05
C ASN A 12 7.30 17.97 8.32
N THR A 13 7.26 18.43 9.55
CA THR A 13 8.28 19.32 10.11
C THR A 13 8.50 18.85 11.53
N ASP A 14 9.69 18.33 11.83
CA ASP A 14 10.13 18.04 13.19
C ASP A 14 10.68 19.33 13.76
N GLY A 15 9.84 20.00 14.56
CA GLY A 15 10.18 21.29 15.12
C GLY A 15 10.92 21.17 16.45
N THR A 16 10.76 20.07 17.16
CA THR A 16 11.22 19.93 18.55
C THR A 16 12.36 18.93 18.75
N GLY A 17 12.68 18.10 17.74
CA GLY A 17 13.58 16.96 17.87
C GLY A 17 12.99 15.84 18.73
N GLY A 18 11.66 15.82 18.90
CA GLY A 18 10.93 14.98 19.85
C GLY A 18 10.56 13.60 19.31
N ALA A 19 10.23 12.69 20.23
CA ALA A 19 9.76 11.33 19.93
C ALA A 19 8.27 11.28 19.53
N SER A 20 7.74 12.33 18.91
CA SER A 20 6.31 12.43 18.57
C SER A 20 5.94 11.38 17.54
N THR A 21 4.76 10.78 17.75
CA THR A 21 4.26 9.68 16.92
C THR A 21 2.87 9.96 16.41
N ILE A 22 2.57 9.43 15.22
CA ILE A 22 1.20 9.21 14.77
C ILE A 22 0.88 7.73 14.93
N ASN A 23 -0.34 7.40 15.37
CA ASN A 23 -0.78 6.01 15.29
C ASN A 23 -1.71 5.83 14.12
N CYS A 24 -1.35 4.88 13.29
CA CYS A 24 -2.12 4.50 12.15
C CYS A 24 -3.17 3.49 12.57
N ARG A 25 -4.41 3.70 12.14
CA ARG A 25 -5.57 2.93 12.60
C ARG A 25 -6.58 2.66 11.50
N VAL A 26 -7.41 1.66 11.77
CA VAL A 26 -8.58 1.31 11.00
C VAL A 26 -9.79 1.40 11.92
N TRP A 27 -10.87 2.00 11.46
CA TRP A 27 -12.16 2.07 12.16
C TRP A 27 -13.23 1.35 11.37
N ASP A 28 -14.22 0.80 12.07
CA ASP A 28 -15.45 0.33 11.42
C ASP A 28 -16.33 1.49 10.93
N ASP A 29 -17.30 1.16 10.08
CA ASP A 29 -18.33 2.07 9.58
C ASP A 29 -19.67 1.88 10.31
N ASN A 30 -19.65 1.35 11.54
CA ASN A 30 -20.85 0.97 12.27
C ASN A 30 -21.60 2.16 12.90
N GLY A 31 -21.07 3.38 12.76
CA GLY A 31 -21.74 4.58 13.24
C GLY A 31 -23.04 4.87 12.48
N ALA A 32 -23.94 5.64 13.08
CA ALA A 32 -25.21 6.00 12.45
C ALA A 32 -24.98 6.68 11.10
N GLY A 33 -25.56 6.14 10.02
CA GLY A 33 -25.34 6.65 8.66
C GLY A 33 -24.06 6.16 7.98
N GLY A 34 -23.39 5.13 8.53
CA GLY A 34 -22.16 4.57 7.98
C GLY A 34 -20.90 5.32 8.41
N ILE A 35 -20.98 6.17 9.43
CA ILE A 35 -19.85 7.01 9.88
C ILE A 35 -18.82 6.18 10.66
N PRO A 36 -17.56 6.64 10.78
CA PRO A 36 -16.57 5.96 11.59
C PRO A 36 -17.04 5.79 13.04
N SER A 37 -16.74 4.65 13.67
CA SER A 37 -17.07 4.43 15.09
C SER A 37 -15.93 3.79 15.87
N THR A 38 -15.83 2.46 15.90
CA THR A 38 -14.90 1.75 16.78
C THR A 38 -13.60 1.43 16.05
N ALA A 39 -12.47 1.75 16.68
CA ALA A 39 -11.15 1.41 16.14
C ALA A 39 -10.86 -0.09 16.28
N PHE A 40 -10.42 -0.73 15.21
CA PHE A 40 -9.85 -2.07 15.25
C PHE A 40 -8.46 -2.09 15.90
N THR A 41 -8.07 -3.26 16.38
CA THR A 41 -6.70 -3.53 16.88
C THR A 41 -5.99 -4.51 15.95
N PRO A 42 -4.67 -4.38 15.73
CA PRO A 42 -3.75 -3.43 16.38
C PRO A 42 -3.70 -2.04 15.70
N SER A 43 -3.13 -1.06 16.38
CA SER A 43 -2.64 0.19 15.74
C SER A 43 -1.14 0.10 15.50
N VAL A 44 -0.62 0.86 14.53
CA VAL A 44 0.83 0.97 14.30
C VAL A 44 1.32 2.39 14.54
N SER A 45 2.24 2.53 15.49
CA SER A 45 2.84 3.83 15.84
C SER A 45 4.06 4.12 14.96
N LEU A 46 4.08 5.28 14.32
CA LEU A 46 5.21 5.77 13.53
C LEU A 46 5.76 7.06 14.13
N ALA A 47 7.08 7.16 14.24
CA ALA A 47 7.73 8.41 14.59
C ALA A 47 7.58 9.42 13.44
N ILE A 48 7.17 10.64 13.74
CA ILE A 48 6.98 11.70 12.73
C ILE A 48 8.30 11.97 12.00
N SER A 49 9.42 11.96 12.71
CA SER A 49 10.77 12.16 12.16
C SER A 49 11.23 11.04 11.22
N ALA A 50 10.60 9.87 11.26
CA ALA A 50 10.91 8.74 10.38
C ALA A 50 10.07 8.70 9.09
N LEU A 51 9.11 9.63 8.94
CA LEU A 51 8.26 9.67 7.75
C LEU A 51 9.05 10.07 6.51
N ASP A 52 8.89 9.30 5.45
CA ASP A 52 9.42 9.61 4.12
C ASP A 52 8.63 10.78 3.51
N ILE A 53 9.33 11.88 3.27
CA ILE A 53 8.81 13.11 2.65
C ILE A 53 9.32 13.32 1.21
N THR A 54 10.04 12.34 0.66
CA THR A 54 10.68 12.45 -0.66
C THR A 54 9.78 12.05 -1.83
N GLY A 55 8.51 11.71 -1.54
CA GLY A 55 7.49 11.40 -2.54
C GLY A 55 7.33 9.92 -2.87
N THR A 56 8.08 9.03 -2.22
CA THR A 56 7.92 7.57 -2.36
C THR A 56 6.79 6.97 -1.53
N GLY A 57 6.23 7.73 -0.59
CA GLY A 57 5.13 7.32 0.28
C GLY A 57 5.61 6.47 1.46
N ASN A 58 4.78 6.39 2.50
CA ASN A 58 5.04 5.60 3.71
C ASN A 58 4.12 4.39 3.73
N ILE A 59 4.68 3.22 4.02
CA ILE A 59 3.95 1.94 4.08
C ILE A 59 3.85 1.50 5.53
N VAL A 60 2.66 1.08 5.94
CA VAL A 60 2.43 0.59 7.31
C VAL A 60 1.77 -0.76 7.28
N THR A 61 2.44 -1.75 7.88
CA THR A 61 1.99 -3.14 7.93
C THR A 61 1.33 -3.47 9.29
N PHE A 62 0.05 -3.79 9.33
CA PHE A 62 -0.63 -4.31 10.54
C PHE A 62 -0.32 -5.79 10.78
N SER A 63 0.07 -6.13 12.01
CA SER A 63 0.34 -7.51 12.44
C SER A 63 -0.26 -7.77 13.83
N PRO A 64 -1.29 -8.62 13.95
CA PRO A 64 -1.93 -9.40 12.88
C PRO A 64 -2.70 -8.52 11.88
N PRO A 65 -3.01 -9.03 10.67
CA PRO A 65 -3.84 -8.32 9.70
C PRO A 65 -5.21 -7.98 10.29
N ILE A 66 -5.73 -6.79 9.95
CA ILE A 66 -7.06 -6.36 10.40
C ILE A 66 -8.11 -6.93 9.45
N ASN A 67 -9.15 -7.53 10.01
CA ASN A 67 -10.31 -7.98 9.24
C ASN A 67 -11.53 -7.18 9.68
N PRO A 68 -11.84 -6.04 9.03
CA PRO A 68 -13.18 -5.50 9.17
C PRO A 68 -14.11 -6.57 8.61
N ALA A 69 -15.12 -6.96 9.40
CA ALA A 69 -16.14 -7.91 8.95
C ALA A 69 -16.86 -7.35 7.69
N SER A 70 -17.84 -8.08 7.15
CA SER A 70 -18.64 -7.58 6.04
C SER A 70 -19.19 -6.17 6.34
N GLY A 71 -18.76 -5.16 5.58
CA GLY A 71 -19.04 -3.74 5.81
C GLY A 71 -17.98 -2.85 5.16
N GLY A 72 -18.18 -1.54 5.19
CA GLY A 72 -17.14 -0.57 4.91
C GLY A 72 -16.16 -0.44 6.08
N PHE A 73 -15.14 0.40 5.90
CA PHE A 73 -14.19 0.74 6.96
C PHE A 73 -13.50 2.06 6.62
N TYR A 74 -12.88 2.65 7.62
CA TYR A 74 -12.11 3.88 7.49
C TYR A 74 -10.65 3.64 7.90
N VAL A 75 -9.72 4.33 7.25
CA VAL A 75 -8.28 4.28 7.57
C VAL A 75 -7.75 5.69 7.72
N GLY A 76 -6.89 5.88 8.71
CA GLY A 76 -6.37 7.20 9.05
C GLY A 76 -5.43 7.14 10.23
N PHE A 77 -5.33 8.26 10.94
CA PHE A 77 -4.36 8.46 12.01
C PHE A 77 -5.02 9.05 13.24
N ASP A 78 -4.50 8.70 14.42
CA ASP A 78 -4.75 9.41 15.67
C ASP A 78 -3.43 9.77 16.37
N GLY A 79 -3.55 10.34 17.58
CA GLY A 79 -2.40 10.80 18.37
C GLY A 79 -1.92 12.19 17.99
N LEU A 80 -2.53 12.81 16.97
CA LEU A 80 -2.36 14.21 16.62
C LEU A 80 -3.32 15.05 17.47
N VAL A 81 -2.80 15.70 18.51
CA VAL A 81 -3.60 16.60 19.36
C VAL A 81 -3.23 18.04 19.04
N TYR A 82 -4.19 18.80 18.51
CA TYR A 82 -4.05 20.25 18.40
C TYR A 82 -4.12 20.88 19.80
N ASN A 83 -3.04 21.51 20.25
CA ASN A 83 -2.95 22.07 21.60
C ASN A 83 -3.19 23.59 21.67
N GLY A 84 -3.64 24.24 20.59
CA GLY A 84 -4.07 25.65 20.60
C GLY A 84 -3.05 26.71 21.03
N THR A 85 -1.78 26.35 21.26
CA THR A 85 -0.75 27.23 21.82
C THR A 85 0.26 27.72 20.78
N THR A 86 0.89 28.86 21.08
CA THR A 86 2.11 29.34 20.41
C THR A 86 3.31 28.51 20.86
N GLY A 87 4.07 27.97 19.91
CA GLY A 87 5.23 27.12 20.20
C GLY A 87 5.72 26.37 18.96
N THR A 88 6.78 25.58 19.14
CA THR A 88 7.29 24.70 18.09
C THR A 88 6.66 23.32 18.27
N PHE A 89 6.06 22.79 17.20
CA PHE A 89 5.36 21.50 17.21
C PHE A 89 5.78 20.66 16.02
N ASP A 90 5.58 19.35 16.15
CA ASP A 90 5.74 18.44 15.04
C ASP A 90 4.46 18.44 14.22
N THR A 91 4.60 18.65 12.91
CA THR A 91 3.45 18.70 11.99
C THR A 91 3.50 17.52 11.05
N VAL A 92 2.34 16.93 10.77
CA VAL A 92 2.12 15.99 9.67
C VAL A 92 0.99 16.55 8.81
N ALA A 93 1.23 16.72 7.52
CA ALA A 93 0.22 17.08 6.53
C ALA A 93 0.04 15.92 5.56
N ILE A 94 -1.19 15.53 5.26
CA ILE A 94 -1.49 14.45 4.32
C ILE A 94 -1.88 15.06 2.98
N LEU A 95 -1.39 14.50 1.86
CA LEU A 95 -1.84 14.93 0.54
C LEU A 95 -3.32 14.61 0.34
N THR A 96 -4.05 15.48 -0.34
CA THR A 96 -5.44 15.30 -0.74
C THR A 96 -5.58 15.54 -2.24
N ASN A 97 -6.72 15.15 -2.82
CA ASN A 97 -7.14 15.76 -4.08
C ASN A 97 -7.64 17.20 -3.86
N ALA A 98 -8.02 17.89 -4.93
CA ALA A 98 -8.53 19.26 -4.81
C ALA A 98 -9.97 19.28 -4.28
N ASP A 99 -10.33 20.40 -3.67
CA ASP A 99 -11.72 20.66 -3.26
C ASP A 99 -12.67 20.59 -4.46
N GLY A 100 -13.82 19.94 -4.28
CA GLY A 100 -14.81 19.66 -5.32
C GLY A 100 -14.54 18.41 -6.17
N GLU A 101 -13.43 17.69 -5.92
CA GLU A 101 -13.07 16.49 -6.69
C GLU A 101 -13.57 15.17 -6.05
N SER A 102 -14.16 15.22 -4.86
CA SER A 102 -14.72 14.02 -4.18
C SER A 102 -16.21 14.15 -3.91
N ALA A 103 -17.00 13.27 -4.53
CA ALA A 103 -18.43 13.14 -4.26
C ALA A 103 -18.83 11.65 -4.23
N PRO A 104 -19.20 11.07 -3.07
CA PRO A 104 -19.30 11.70 -1.76
C PRO A 104 -17.93 12.03 -1.15
N VAL A 105 -17.92 12.93 -0.16
CA VAL A 105 -16.73 13.22 0.66
C VAL A 105 -16.33 11.98 1.46
N THR A 106 -15.04 11.67 1.46
CA THR A 106 -14.51 10.47 2.16
C THR A 106 -13.57 10.82 3.31
N ALA A 107 -13.24 12.10 3.48
CA ALA A 107 -12.41 12.59 4.59
C ALA A 107 -13.26 12.89 5.84
N TRP A 108 -12.77 12.43 6.99
CA TRP A 108 -13.41 12.57 8.29
C TRP A 108 -12.40 13.01 9.34
N GLU A 109 -12.86 13.75 10.34
CA GLU A 109 -12.11 14.06 11.55
C GLU A 109 -12.92 13.72 12.79
N GLN A 110 -12.22 13.45 13.89
CA GLN A 110 -12.84 13.28 15.19
C GLN A 110 -12.57 14.52 16.04
N TRP A 111 -13.61 15.10 16.60
CA TRP A 111 -13.49 16.23 17.52
C TRP A 111 -13.20 15.79 18.95
N SER A 112 -12.87 16.73 19.82
CA SER A 112 -12.47 16.47 21.22
C SER A 112 -13.58 15.86 22.09
N ASP A 113 -14.83 15.90 21.64
CA ASP A 113 -15.97 15.23 22.26
C ASP A 113 -16.18 13.78 21.74
N ASN A 114 -15.25 13.28 20.93
CA ASN A 114 -15.26 11.98 20.24
C ASN A 114 -16.29 11.85 19.11
N SER A 115 -16.97 12.93 18.73
CA SER A 115 -17.87 12.90 17.57
C SER A 115 -17.08 12.95 16.26
N TRP A 116 -17.56 12.17 15.28
CA TRP A 116 -16.98 12.11 13.93
C TRP A 116 -17.72 13.06 12.99
N HIS A 117 -16.96 13.86 12.25
CA HIS A 117 -17.48 14.83 11.29
C HIS A 117 -16.82 14.64 9.94
N SER A 118 -17.62 14.68 8.88
CA SER A 118 -17.10 14.78 7.51
C SER A 118 -16.41 16.13 7.33
N PHE A 119 -15.40 16.20 6.49
CA PHE A 119 -14.79 17.48 6.13
C PHE A 119 -15.78 18.43 5.46
N ASN A 120 -16.83 17.87 4.85
CA ASN A 120 -18.03 18.61 4.46
C ASN A 120 -19.28 17.80 4.85
N ASP A 121 -20.01 18.29 5.84
CA ASP A 121 -21.32 17.79 6.25
C ASP A 121 -22.47 18.73 5.84
N GLY A 122 -22.17 19.76 5.04
CA GLY A 122 -23.10 20.80 4.62
C GLY A 122 -23.34 21.92 5.65
N THR A 123 -22.66 21.89 6.80
CA THR A 123 -22.75 22.94 7.81
C THR A 123 -21.58 23.94 7.73
N SER A 124 -21.67 25.05 8.45
CA SER A 124 -20.55 25.99 8.62
C SER A 124 -19.61 25.62 9.76
N ALA A 125 -19.83 24.50 10.43
CA ALA A 125 -18.99 24.04 11.53
C ALA A 125 -17.83 23.15 11.05
N THR A 126 -17.98 22.53 9.88
CA THR A 126 -16.94 21.73 9.22
C THR A 126 -16.15 22.58 8.23
N TRP A 127 -15.18 21.96 7.56
CA TRP A 127 -14.25 22.65 6.67
C TRP A 127 -14.89 23.11 5.35
N GLN A 128 -16.04 22.55 4.99
CA GLN A 128 -16.70 22.76 3.71
C GLN A 128 -15.83 22.34 2.52
N LEU A 129 -15.06 21.26 2.69
CA LEU A 129 -14.14 20.74 1.66
C LEU A 129 -14.59 19.38 1.13
N ASP A 130 -14.82 19.32 -0.18
CA ASP A 130 -15.23 18.12 -0.90
C ASP A 130 -14.02 17.35 -1.42
N LEU A 131 -13.26 16.75 -0.49
CA LEU A 131 -11.99 16.08 -0.78
C LEU A 131 -11.86 14.67 -0.19
N SER A 132 -10.83 13.97 -0.63
CA SER A 132 -10.41 12.65 -0.18
C SER A 132 -8.94 12.71 0.22
N LEU A 133 -8.59 12.03 1.32
CA LEU A 133 -7.20 11.90 1.72
C LEU A 133 -6.49 10.91 0.79
N CYS A 134 -5.24 11.19 0.44
CA CYS A 134 -4.38 10.28 -0.32
C CYS A 134 -3.87 9.16 0.59
N ILE A 135 -4.79 8.25 0.93
CA ILE A 135 -4.56 7.03 1.68
C ILE A 135 -5.03 5.87 0.82
N ALA A 136 -4.11 4.99 0.42
CA ALA A 136 -4.46 3.80 -0.35
C ALA A 136 -4.34 2.56 0.53
N VAL A 137 -5.34 1.69 0.49
CA VAL A 137 -5.39 0.45 1.29
C VAL A 137 -5.15 -0.73 0.38
N VAL A 138 -4.25 -1.62 0.82
CA VAL A 138 -4.05 -2.92 0.21
C VAL A 138 -4.92 -3.94 0.93
N MET A 139 -5.90 -4.47 0.21
CA MET A 139 -6.72 -5.59 0.67
C MET A 139 -6.34 -6.86 -0.07
N CYS A 140 -6.21 -7.97 0.65
CA CYS A 140 -6.21 -9.27 0.01
C CYS A 140 -7.67 -9.75 -0.03
N SER A 141 -8.17 -9.97 -1.23
CA SER A 141 -9.42 -10.69 -1.41
C SER A 141 -9.27 -12.09 -0.80
N PRO A 142 -10.18 -12.57 0.05
CA PRO A 142 -10.26 -13.98 0.37
C PRO A 142 -10.81 -14.73 -0.85
N THR A 143 -10.01 -14.81 -1.90
CA THR A 143 -10.25 -15.70 -3.04
C THR A 143 -9.12 -16.70 -3.05
N THR A 144 -9.51 -17.96 -2.91
CA THR A 144 -8.74 -19.18 -3.17
C THR A 144 -7.46 -18.97 -3.99
N ASP A 145 -6.32 -19.25 -3.35
CA ASP A 145 -5.04 -19.67 -3.94
C ASP A 145 -4.27 -18.75 -4.91
N VAL A 146 -4.43 -17.43 -4.86
CA VAL A 146 -3.42 -16.53 -5.47
C VAL A 146 -2.90 -15.53 -4.43
N PRO A 147 -1.64 -15.66 -3.97
CA PRO A 147 -1.01 -14.68 -3.10
C PRO A 147 -0.92 -13.33 -3.82
N TYR A 148 -1.59 -12.30 -3.30
CA TYR A 148 -1.28 -10.92 -3.65
C TYR A 148 0.02 -10.55 -2.93
N ILE A 149 1.12 -10.44 -3.67
CA ILE A 149 2.43 -10.07 -3.10
C ILE A 149 2.73 -8.62 -3.45
N ILE A 150 2.70 -7.75 -2.42
CA ILE A 150 3.28 -6.42 -2.49
C ILE A 150 4.79 -6.54 -2.48
N ASN A 151 5.45 -5.74 -3.32
CA ASN A 151 6.88 -5.75 -3.51
C ASN A 151 7.50 -4.40 -3.09
N PRO A 152 7.52 -4.10 -1.78
CA PRO A 152 7.87 -2.77 -1.27
C PRO A 152 9.40 -2.54 -1.29
N THR A 153 10.21 -3.58 -1.46
CA THR A 153 11.68 -3.54 -1.34
C THR A 153 12.43 -3.51 -2.68
N ASN A 154 11.77 -3.12 -3.79
CA ASN A 154 12.26 -3.29 -5.16
C ASN A 154 12.68 -4.73 -5.46
N GLU A 155 12.20 -5.74 -4.72
CA GLU A 155 12.59 -7.13 -4.95
C GLU A 155 12.02 -7.67 -6.25
N VAL A 156 12.41 -8.88 -6.63
CA VAL A 156 11.77 -9.60 -7.73
C VAL A 156 11.06 -10.78 -7.09
N ILE A 157 9.76 -10.89 -7.34
CA ILE A 157 8.90 -11.88 -6.70
C ILE A 157 8.30 -12.75 -7.79
N VAL A 158 8.27 -14.05 -7.56
CA VAL A 158 7.89 -15.06 -8.56
C VAL A 158 6.90 -16.02 -7.91
N TYR A 159 5.73 -16.17 -8.51
CA TYR A 159 4.64 -16.99 -7.98
C TYR A 159 3.68 -17.46 -9.08
N PRO A 160 2.89 -18.53 -8.85
CA PRO A 160 3.04 -19.48 -7.75
C PRO A 160 4.32 -20.32 -7.92
N ASN A 161 4.74 -21.00 -6.85
CA ASN A 161 5.80 -22.01 -6.90
C ASN A 161 5.40 -23.17 -5.98
N PRO A 162 5.02 -24.35 -6.51
CA PRO A 162 5.07 -24.73 -7.93
C PRO A 162 4.08 -23.96 -8.84
N ALA A 163 4.38 -23.85 -10.13
CA ALA A 163 3.56 -23.20 -11.15
C ALA A 163 3.03 -24.21 -12.19
N ASN A 164 1.78 -24.05 -12.62
CA ASN A 164 1.15 -24.98 -13.57
C ASN A 164 1.21 -24.47 -15.02
N ASN A 165 0.38 -23.47 -15.33
CA ASN A 165 0.22 -22.94 -16.69
C ASN A 165 0.73 -21.52 -16.82
N ILE A 166 0.75 -20.75 -15.73
CA ILE A 166 1.14 -19.35 -15.73
C ILE A 166 2.06 -19.14 -14.53
N LEU A 167 3.17 -18.45 -14.79
CA LEU A 167 4.02 -17.89 -13.76
C LEU A 167 3.90 -16.37 -13.78
N TYR A 168 3.65 -15.78 -12.62
CA TYR A 168 3.68 -14.34 -12.42
C TYR A 168 5.05 -13.91 -11.89
N VAL A 169 5.57 -12.87 -12.52
CA VAL A 169 6.81 -12.19 -12.14
C VAL A 169 6.44 -10.77 -11.78
N ASN A 170 6.47 -10.45 -10.50
CA ASN A 170 6.27 -9.10 -10.02
C ASN A 170 7.63 -8.41 -9.84
N THR A 171 7.75 -7.23 -10.42
CA THR A 171 8.93 -6.39 -10.33
C THR A 171 8.56 -4.99 -9.86
N ASN A 172 9.47 -4.36 -9.15
CA ASN A 172 9.37 -2.95 -8.78
C ASN A 172 10.74 -2.30 -9.02
N SER A 173 10.77 -1.21 -9.77
CA SER A 173 11.99 -0.48 -10.18
C SER A 173 11.82 0.99 -9.86
N LYS A 174 12.77 1.59 -9.13
CA LYS A 174 12.75 3.04 -8.85
C LYS A 174 13.12 3.88 -10.07
N LYS A 175 13.68 3.24 -11.09
CA LYS A 175 14.03 3.87 -12.37
C LYS A 175 13.18 3.31 -13.49
N GLU A 176 12.59 4.20 -14.27
CA GLU A 176 11.96 3.85 -15.54
C GLU A 176 13.03 3.30 -16.51
N GLY A 177 12.70 2.22 -17.20
CA GLY A 177 13.53 1.70 -18.29
C GLY A 177 13.07 0.34 -18.78
N THR A 178 13.98 -0.38 -19.44
CA THR A 178 13.67 -1.69 -20.01
C THR A 178 13.78 -2.80 -18.98
N ILE A 179 12.70 -3.56 -18.81
CA ILE A 179 12.66 -4.79 -18.02
C ILE A 179 12.72 -5.99 -18.95
N THR A 180 13.67 -6.91 -18.71
CA THR A 180 13.80 -8.16 -19.48
C THR A 180 13.63 -9.35 -18.55
N ILE A 181 12.69 -10.23 -18.87
CA ILE A 181 12.39 -11.46 -18.13
C ILE A 181 12.75 -12.64 -19.02
N LYS A 182 13.70 -13.47 -18.58
CA LYS A 182 14.16 -14.67 -19.29
C LYS A 182 13.84 -15.91 -18.47
N LEU A 183 13.18 -16.88 -19.09
CA LEU A 183 12.98 -18.22 -18.55
C LEU A 183 14.12 -19.12 -19.02
N LEU A 184 14.79 -19.78 -18.08
CA LEU A 184 15.95 -20.65 -18.31
C LEU A 184 15.69 -22.04 -17.73
N ASN A 185 16.17 -23.09 -18.41
CA ASN A 185 16.16 -24.45 -17.86
C ASN A 185 17.37 -24.69 -16.92
N VAL A 186 17.47 -25.88 -16.32
CA VAL A 186 18.58 -26.25 -15.41
C VAL A 186 19.96 -26.23 -16.06
N MET A 187 20.04 -26.32 -17.39
CA MET A 187 21.28 -26.22 -18.17
C MET A 187 21.61 -24.76 -18.53
N GLY A 188 20.80 -23.79 -18.11
CA GLY A 188 20.96 -22.37 -18.45
C GLY A 188 20.51 -22.00 -19.86
N GLN A 189 19.86 -22.92 -20.59
CA GLN A 189 19.37 -22.64 -21.93
C GLN A 189 18.11 -21.78 -21.87
N LEU A 190 18.02 -20.79 -22.77
CA LEU A 190 16.88 -19.89 -22.89
C LEU A 190 15.66 -20.65 -23.42
N VAL A 191 14.57 -20.63 -22.64
CA VAL A 191 13.28 -21.22 -22.99
C VAL A 191 12.34 -20.16 -23.54
N SER A 192 12.26 -19.00 -22.88
CA SER A 192 11.40 -17.89 -23.28
C SER A 192 11.97 -16.56 -22.81
N THR A 193 11.60 -15.47 -23.49
CA THR A 193 11.99 -14.10 -23.14
C THR A 193 10.84 -13.13 -23.34
N LYS A 194 10.68 -12.19 -22.41
CA LYS A 194 9.69 -11.11 -22.47
C LYS A 194 10.41 -9.79 -22.14
N THR A 195 10.24 -8.80 -23.01
CA THR A 195 10.88 -7.48 -22.86
C THR A 195 9.80 -6.41 -22.79
N ILE A 196 9.89 -5.55 -21.79
CA ILE A 196 8.97 -4.44 -21.55
C ILE A 196 9.79 -3.16 -21.54
N ALA A 197 9.52 -2.25 -22.47
CA ALA A 197 10.17 -0.94 -22.54
C ALA A 197 9.45 0.08 -21.64
N ASN A 198 10.19 1.10 -21.16
CA ASN A 198 9.65 2.25 -20.44
C ASN A 198 8.74 1.86 -19.26
N SER A 199 9.20 0.95 -18.39
CA SER A 199 8.46 0.46 -17.23
C SER A 199 9.19 0.78 -15.93
N THR A 200 8.44 1.16 -14.91
CA THR A 200 8.87 1.28 -13.52
C THR A 200 8.60 0.00 -12.71
N GLY A 201 8.14 -1.07 -13.36
CA GLY A 201 7.74 -2.32 -12.71
C GLY A 201 6.31 -2.72 -13.04
N GLY A 202 5.85 -3.78 -12.41
CA GLY A 202 4.52 -4.36 -12.60
C GLY A 202 4.51 -5.87 -12.41
N THR A 203 3.33 -6.48 -12.59
CA THR A 203 3.17 -7.93 -12.64
C THR A 203 3.10 -8.38 -14.08
N PHE A 204 3.96 -9.34 -14.44
CA PHE A 204 4.03 -9.91 -15.78
C PHE A 204 3.78 -11.41 -15.72
N ASP A 205 2.87 -11.88 -16.55
CA ASP A 205 2.63 -13.30 -16.78
C ASP A 205 3.66 -13.89 -17.75
N ILE A 206 4.03 -15.15 -17.51
CA ILE A 206 4.81 -16.01 -18.39
C ILE A 206 3.97 -17.26 -18.62
N ASP A 207 3.61 -17.53 -19.88
CA ASP A 207 2.90 -18.74 -20.27
C ASP A 207 3.85 -19.95 -20.21
N LEU A 208 3.43 -20.97 -19.46
CA LEU A 208 4.12 -22.24 -19.25
C LEU A 208 3.33 -23.41 -19.85
N SER A 209 2.27 -23.15 -20.62
CA SER A 209 1.43 -24.18 -21.25
C SER A 209 2.25 -25.24 -22.01
N ASN A 210 3.29 -24.81 -22.73
CA ASN A 210 4.18 -25.66 -23.52
C ASN A 210 5.52 -26.01 -22.83
N VAL A 211 5.64 -25.73 -21.53
CA VAL A 211 6.83 -26.03 -20.72
C VAL A 211 6.59 -27.32 -19.92
N SER A 212 7.52 -28.28 -20.01
CA SER A 212 7.42 -29.54 -19.27
C SER A 212 7.60 -29.36 -17.77
N ALA A 213 7.07 -30.28 -16.96
CA ALA A 213 7.30 -30.29 -15.52
C ALA A 213 8.80 -30.41 -15.19
N GLY A 214 9.27 -29.67 -14.18
CA GLY A 214 10.69 -29.63 -13.82
C GLY A 214 11.10 -28.35 -13.10
N VAL A 215 12.40 -28.22 -12.82
CA VAL A 215 12.98 -27.04 -12.17
C VAL A 215 13.43 -26.03 -13.23
N TYR A 216 13.09 -24.77 -13.03
CA TYR A 216 13.43 -23.66 -13.92
C TYR A 216 13.94 -22.45 -13.15
N PHE A 217 14.56 -21.53 -13.87
CA PHE A 217 15.02 -20.26 -13.35
C PHE A 217 14.42 -19.12 -14.17
N VAL A 218 13.96 -18.09 -13.48
CA VAL A 218 13.60 -16.83 -14.13
C VAL A 218 14.67 -15.79 -13.78
N ASN A 219 15.28 -15.24 -14.83
CA ASN A 219 16.23 -14.16 -14.74
C ASN A 219 15.54 -12.85 -15.13
N VAL A 220 15.51 -11.90 -14.21
CA VAL A 220 14.83 -10.62 -14.38
C VAL A 220 15.87 -9.52 -14.31
N SER A 221 16.00 -8.77 -15.39
CA SER A 221 16.88 -7.61 -15.50
C SER A 221 16.03 -6.35 -15.51
N THR A 222 16.26 -5.46 -14.55
CA THR A 222 15.75 -4.08 -14.52
C THR A 222 16.91 -3.11 -14.76
N PRO A 223 16.66 -1.79 -14.92
CA PRO A 223 17.73 -0.79 -15.00
C PRO A 223 18.66 -0.75 -13.78
N GLU A 224 18.20 -1.26 -12.64
CA GLU A 224 18.92 -1.16 -11.37
C GLU A 224 19.68 -2.44 -11.01
N LYS A 225 19.11 -3.59 -11.36
CA LYS A 225 19.66 -4.88 -10.96
C LYS A 225 19.19 -6.02 -11.83
N THR A 226 19.89 -7.14 -11.70
CA THR A 226 19.50 -8.42 -12.26
C THR A 226 19.33 -9.43 -11.14
N VAL A 227 18.19 -10.11 -11.10
CA VAL A 227 17.85 -11.12 -10.08
C VAL A 227 17.49 -12.42 -10.77
N THR A 228 17.95 -13.54 -10.21
CA THR A 228 17.53 -14.88 -10.65
C THR A 228 16.75 -15.56 -9.54
N LYS A 229 15.58 -16.11 -9.87
CA LYS A 229 14.74 -16.88 -8.95
C LYS A 229 14.51 -18.29 -9.50
N ARG A 230 14.58 -19.28 -8.62
CA ARG A 230 14.27 -20.69 -8.92
C ARG A 230 12.79 -20.95 -8.64
N PHE A 231 12.13 -21.68 -9.52
CA PHE A 231 10.77 -22.18 -9.30
C PHE A 231 10.59 -23.58 -9.93
N VAL A 232 9.51 -24.27 -9.56
CA VAL A 232 9.16 -25.60 -10.05
C VAL A 232 7.91 -25.48 -10.93
N VAL A 233 7.90 -26.16 -12.07
CA VAL A 233 6.71 -26.39 -12.88
C VAL A 233 6.11 -27.74 -12.51
N ASP A 234 4.85 -27.76 -12.12
CA ASP A 234 4.05 -28.96 -11.82
C ASP A 234 2.89 -29.04 -12.83
N LYS A 235 2.45 -30.23 -13.24
CA LYS A 235 1.45 -30.39 -14.31
C LYS A 235 0.29 -31.25 -13.88
#